data_AF-A0A2M7J564-F1
#
_entry.id   AF-A0A2M7J564-F1
#
_cell.length_a   1.000
_cell.length_b   1.000
_cell.length_c   1.000
_cell.angle_alpha   90.00
_cell.angle_beta   90.00
_cell.angle_gamma   90.00
#
_symmetry.space_group_name_H-M   'P 1'
#
loop_
_entity.id
_entity.type
_entity.pdbx_description
1 polymer ?
#
loop_
_entity_poly.entity_id
_entity_poly.type
_entity_poly.pdbx_seq_one_letter_code
_entity_poly.pdbx_strand_id
1 'polypeptide(L)' 'MMRIDAAGWLSECGHLSVERLPSPNFDERASGDIDLLVIHNISLPPDEFGGDGVQRLFTNTLDRNAHPYYQ' A
#
# COMPACT_ATOMS: atom_id res chain seq x y z
N MET A 1 8.27 13.65 12.55
CA MET A 1 6.94 14.20 12.20
C MET A 1 6.50 13.60 10.88
N MET A 2 5.23 13.22 10.74
CA MET A 2 4.64 12.76 9.48
C MET A 2 4.07 13.98 8.74
N ARG A 3 4.36 14.14 7.44
CA ARG A 3 3.82 15.24 6.62
C ARG A 3 3.21 14.72 5.32
N ILE A 4 2.03 15.22 4.99
CA ILE A 4 1.35 14.95 3.73
C ILE A 4 1.41 16.23 2.89
N ASP A 5 1.85 16.12 1.64
CA ASP A 5 1.92 17.24 0.70
C ASP A 5 0.54 17.59 0.10
N ALA A 6 0.47 18.67 -0.67
CA ALA A 6 -0.79 19.14 -1.28
C ALA A 6 -1.40 18.16 -2.29
N ALA A 7 -0.63 17.19 -2.78
CA ALA A 7 -1.11 16.13 -3.67
C ALA A 7 -1.56 14.89 -2.90
N GLY A 8 -1.59 14.93 -1.55
CA GLY A 8 -2.03 13.84 -0.70
C GLY A 8 -0.95 12.79 -0.43
N TRP A 9 0.30 13.02 -0.82
CA TRP A 9 1.38 12.06 -0.61
C TRP A 9 2.15 12.32 0.68
N LEU A 10 2.57 11.25 1.35
CA LEU A 10 3.52 11.32 2.44
C LEU A 10 4.87 11.85 1.90
N SER A 11 5.32 12.99 2.43
CA SER A 11 6.54 13.69 2.02
C SER A 11 7.67 13.54 3.03
N GLU A 12 7.34 13.44 4.32
CA GLU A 12 8.31 13.23 5.41
C GLU A 12 7.72 12.27 6.45
N CYS A 13 8.50 11.30 6.93
CA CYS A 13 8.10 10.40 8.00
C CYS A 13 9.24 10.17 9.00
N GLY A 14 9.58 11.22 9.75
CA GLY A 14 10.68 11.14 10.73
C GLY A 14 12.01 10.75 10.07
N HIS A 15 12.56 9.59 10.46
CA HIS A 15 13.82 9.06 9.92
C HIS A 15 13.61 7.91 8.91
N LEU A 16 12.36 7.61 8.53
CA LEU A 16 12.04 6.54 7.60
C LEU A 16 11.90 7.09 6.17
N SER A 17 12.49 6.37 5.20
CA SER A 17 12.25 6.58 3.78
C SER A 17 10.91 5.96 3.37
N VAL A 18 10.20 6.63 2.46
CA VAL A 18 8.93 6.15 1.91
C VAL A 18 9.08 6.01 0.41
N GLU A 19 8.74 4.83 -0.11
CA GLU A 19 8.67 4.58 -1.54
C GLU A 19 7.25 4.85 -2.07
N ARG A 20 7.14 5.55 -3.20
CA ARG A 20 5.86 5.80 -3.87
C ARG A 20 5.66 4.77 -4.98
N LEU A 21 4.70 3.87 -4.78
CA LEU A 21 4.28 2.87 -5.76
C LEU A 21 2.85 3.20 -6.21
N PRO A 22 2.65 3.92 -7.33
CA PRO A 22 1.31 4.31 -7.77
C PRO A 22 0.53 3.08 -8.21
N SER A 23 -0.46 2.67 -7.41
CA SER A 23 -1.41 1.62 -7.74
C SER A 23 -2.47 2.13 -8.71
N PRO A 24 -2.92 1.32 -9.68
CA PRO A 24 -4.12 1.64 -10.47
C PRO A 24 -5.43 1.42 -9.69
N ASN A 25 -5.39 0.81 -8.51
CA ASN A 25 -6.56 0.41 -7.72
C ASN A 25 -7.03 1.53 -6.79
N PHE A 26 -7.59 2.60 -7.34
CA PHE A 26 -8.26 3.66 -6.58
C PHE A 26 -9.31 4.34 -7.46
N ASP A 27 -10.22 5.08 -6.83
CA ASP A 27 -11.24 5.88 -7.50
C ASP A 27 -11.50 7.21 -6.77
N GLU A 28 -12.42 8.00 -7.31
CA GLU A 28 -12.85 9.25 -6.68
C GLU A 28 -13.74 8.96 -5.46
N ARG A 29 -13.39 9.56 -4.32
CA ARG A 29 -14.22 9.52 -3.13
C ARG A 29 -15.49 10.36 -3.34
N ALA A 30 -16.63 9.87 -2.88
CA ALA A 30 -17.84 10.67 -2.74
C ALA A 30 -17.59 11.89 -1.82
N SER A 31 -18.40 12.95 -1.94
CA SER A 31 -18.19 14.18 -1.16
C SER A 31 -18.25 13.92 0.36
N GLY A 32 -17.31 14.50 1.10
CA GLY A 32 -17.23 14.42 2.57
C GLY A 32 -15.80 14.50 3.07
N ASP A 33 -15.64 14.77 4.36
CA ASP A 33 -14.33 14.82 5.02
C ASP A 33 -13.77 13.41 5.28
N ILE A 34 -12.45 13.30 5.41
CA ILE A 34 -11.77 12.06 5.83
C ILE A 34 -11.53 12.13 7.35
N ASP A 35 -12.32 11.40 8.12
CA ASP A 35 -12.31 11.43 9.60
C ASP A 35 -12.04 10.06 10.26
N LEU A 36 -11.88 8.99 9.46
CA LEU A 36 -11.64 7.63 9.93
C LEU A 36 -10.30 7.08 9.44
N LEU A 37 -9.51 6.52 10.37
CA LEU A 37 -8.35 5.68 10.08
C LEU A 37 -8.70 4.20 10.30
N VAL A 38 -8.45 3.36 9.30
CA VAL A 38 -8.57 1.90 9.41
C VAL A 38 -7.17 1.29 9.34
N ILE A 39 -6.84 0.42 10.30
CA ILE A 39 -5.53 -0.25 10.40
C ILE A 39 -5.70 -1.70 9.95
N HIS A 40 -4.93 -2.09 8.93
CA HIS A 40 -4.88 -3.46 8.40
C HIS A 40 -3.49 -4.07 8.58
N ASN A 41 -3.41 -5.39 8.56
CA ASN A 41 -2.16 -6.13 8.40
C ASN A 41 -2.26 -7.05 7.18
N ILE A 42 -1.11 -7.35 6.58
CA ILE A 42 -0.97 -8.31 5.47
C ILE A 42 0.48 -8.80 5.40
N SER A 43 0.64 -10.10 5.14
CA SER A 43 1.89 -10.73 4.71
C SER A 43 1.59 -11.52 3.44
N LEU A 44 2.54 -11.55 2.51
CA LEU A 44 2.34 -12.26 1.25
C LEU A 44 3.69 -12.83 0.74
N PRO A 45 3.90 -14.16 0.81
CA PRO A 45 2.98 -15.21 1.31
C PRO A 45 2.58 -15.06 2.80
N PRO A 46 1.53 -15.78 3.27
CA PRO A 46 1.10 -15.69 4.66
C PRO A 46 2.24 -15.96 5.63
N ASP A 47 2.30 -15.14 6.68
CA ASP A 47 3.32 -15.16 7.73
C ASP A 47 4.78 -14.96 7.26
N GLU A 48 5.00 -14.59 5.99
CA GLU A 48 6.30 -14.26 5.42
C GLU A 48 6.44 -12.75 5.16
N PHE A 49 7.57 -12.16 5.58
CA PHE A 49 7.83 -10.73 5.51
C PHE A 49 9.12 -10.41 4.74
N GLY A 50 9.18 -9.22 4.14
CA GLY A 50 10.39 -8.70 3.46
C GLY A 50 10.46 -8.96 1.95
N GLY A 51 9.51 -9.72 1.39
CA GLY A 51 9.33 -9.84 -0.07
C GLY A 51 8.52 -8.69 -0.68
N ASP A 52 8.30 -8.75 -2.00
CA ASP A 52 7.56 -7.74 -2.77
C ASP A 52 6.09 -8.12 -3.07
N GLY A 53 5.60 -9.25 -2.53
CA GLY A 53 4.27 -9.79 -2.81
C GLY A 53 3.15 -8.78 -2.53
N VAL A 54 3.20 -8.10 -1.38
CA VAL A 54 2.20 -7.08 -1.00
C VAL A 54 2.21 -5.89 -1.97
N GLN A 55 3.39 -5.43 -2.36
CA GLN A 55 3.56 -4.35 -3.34
C GLN A 55 2.92 -4.76 -4.67
N ARG A 56 3.28 -5.94 -5.17
CA ARG A 56 2.76 -6.49 -6.43
C ARG A 56 1.27 -6.74 -6.43
N LEU A 57 0.71 -7.21 -5.31
CA LEU A 57 -0.73 -7.38 -5.16
C LEU A 57 -1.44 -6.03 -5.33
N PHE A 58 -1.01 -5.01 -4.58
CA PHE A 58 -1.65 -3.69 -4.66
C PHE A 58 -1.41 -2.99 -6.00
N THR A 59 -0.36 -3.32 -6.75
CA THR A 59 -0.12 -2.76 -8.10
C THR A 59 -0.64 -3.63 -9.25
N ASN A 60 -1.40 -4.70 -8.97
CA ASN A 60 -1.89 -5.67 -9.98
C ASN A 60 -0.77 -6.33 -10.83
N THR A 61 0.40 -6.55 -10.25
CA THR A 61 1.56 -7.19 -10.92
C THR A 61 1.99 -8.49 -10.25
N LEU A 62 1.17 -9.04 -9.35
CA LEU A 62 1.45 -10.30 -8.67
C LEU A 62 1.39 -11.46 -9.66
N ASP A 63 2.50 -12.20 -9.78
CA ASP A 63 2.52 -13.45 -10.54
C ASP A 63 1.83 -14.54 -9.72
N ARG A 64 0.63 -14.95 -10.15
CA ARG A 64 -0.18 -15.98 -9.49
C ARG A 64 0.47 -17.35 -9.46
N ASN A 65 1.52 -17.60 -10.25
CA ASN A 65 2.24 -18.86 -10.27
C ASN A 65 3.50 -18.85 -9.39
N ALA A 66 3.90 -17.69 -8.84
CA ALA A 66 5.13 -17.56 -8.06
C ALA A 66 5.04 -18.24 -6.68
N HIS A 67 3.83 -18.50 -6.18
CA HIS A 67 3.63 -19.18 -4.90
C HIS A 67 2.29 -19.95 -4.87
N PRO A 68 2.22 -21.15 -4.26
CA PRO A 68 0.99 -21.93 -4.18
C PRO A 68 -0.21 -21.20 -3.55
N TYR A 69 0.05 -20.26 -2.63
CA TYR A 69 -1.01 -19.45 -1.99
C TYR A 69 -1.65 -18.41 -2.90
N TYR A 70 -1.05 -18.09 -4.05
CA TYR A 70 -1.55 -17.03 -4.94
C TYR A 70 -2.65 -17.51 -5.91
N GLN A 71 -3.13 -18.75 -5.73
CA GLN A 71 -4.19 -19.38 -6.51
C GLN A 71 -5.41 -19.74 -5.67
#